data_AF-A0A2U5P5W1-F1
#
_entry.id   AF-A0A2U5P5W1-F1
#
_cell.length_a   1.000
_cell.length_b   1.000
_cell.length_c   1.000
_cell.angle_alpha   90.00
_cell.angle_beta   90.00
_cell.angle_gamma   90.00
#
_symmetry.space_group_name_H-M   'P 1'
#
loop_
_entity.id
_entity.type
_entity.pdbx_description
1 polymer ?
#
loop_
_entity_poly.entity_id
_entity_poly.type
_entity_poly.pdbx_seq_one_letter_code
_entity_poly.pdbx_strand_id
1 'polypeptide(L)'
;MSKLEQWQPYMKDVDRFITPYQEVENPCDEYRALLESTGFKVTDCFAKESAVDAPTFDFLKESLNAVNPFLGRMPKNLQAKHMDALMDIVLENHMIRIEEGSEGKLTYIQPNRVVVALCQKIRPSN
;
A
#
# COMPACT_ATOMS: atom_id res chain seq x y z
N MET A 1 -10.95 -0.88 6.32
CA MET A 1 -11.60 0.37 6.79
C MET A 1 -12.86 0.74 6.00
N SER A 2 -12.80 0.96 4.68
CA SER A 2 -13.95 1.46 3.89
C SER A 2 -15.20 0.56 3.87
N LYS A 3 -15.03 -0.74 4.09
CA LYS A 3 -16.11 -1.73 4.18
C LYS A 3 -16.81 -1.72 5.56
N LEU A 4 -16.31 -0.96 6.54
CA LEU A 4 -16.92 -0.84 7.87
C LEU A 4 -17.96 0.28 7.86
N GLU A 5 -19.17 0.00 8.32
CA GLU A 5 -20.33 0.92 8.29
C GLU A 5 -20.00 2.31 8.86
N GLN A 6 -19.24 2.37 9.94
CA GLN A 6 -18.83 3.60 10.60
C GLN A 6 -17.94 4.53 9.74
N TRP A 7 -17.16 3.98 8.82
CA TRP A 7 -16.18 4.73 8.01
C TRP A 7 -16.60 4.89 6.54
N GLN A 8 -17.46 3.99 6.05
CA GLN A 8 -17.94 3.96 4.68
C GLN A 8 -18.43 5.32 4.15
N PRO A 9 -19.18 6.15 4.91
CA PRO A 9 -19.68 7.43 4.41
C PRO A 9 -18.57 8.43 4.06
N TYR A 10 -17.40 8.30 4.68
CA TYR A 10 -16.26 9.21 4.52
C TYR A 10 -15.20 8.66 3.55
N MET A 11 -15.10 7.33 3.44
CA MET A 11 -14.15 6.63 2.57
C MET A 11 -14.77 6.26 1.22
N LYS A 12 -15.29 7.27 0.52
CA LYS A 12 -15.70 7.12 -0.89
C LYS A 12 -14.46 7.04 -1.79
N ASP A 13 -14.62 6.59 -3.03
CA ASP A 13 -13.58 6.67 -4.07
C ASP A 13 -12.23 6.02 -3.70
N VAL A 14 -12.28 4.95 -2.90
CA VAL A 14 -11.12 4.18 -2.41
C VAL A 14 -10.23 3.71 -3.55
N ASP A 15 -10.84 3.31 -4.66
CA ASP A 15 -10.16 2.80 -5.86
C ASP A 15 -9.15 3.80 -6.45
N ARG A 16 -9.27 5.10 -6.12
CA ARG A 16 -8.32 6.14 -6.55
C ARG A 16 -7.05 6.20 -5.71
N PHE A 17 -7.05 5.57 -4.54
CA PHE A 17 -5.98 5.65 -3.54
C PHE A 17 -5.31 4.31 -3.25
N ILE A 18 -5.87 3.21 -3.76
CA ILE A 18 -5.25 1.88 -3.72
C ILE A 18 -4.43 1.64 -4.99
N THR A 19 -3.37 0.84 -4.90
CA THR A 19 -2.61 0.48 -6.10
C THR A 19 -3.43 -0.48 -6.97
N PRO A 20 -3.34 -0.40 -8.31
CA PRO A 20 -4.06 -1.32 -9.20
C PRO A 20 -3.77 -2.80 -8.89
N TYR A 21 -2.59 -3.07 -8.33
CA TYR A 21 -2.11 -4.41 -8.02
C TYR A 21 -2.41 -4.87 -6.58
N GLN A 22 -3.10 -4.07 -5.78
CA GLN A 22 -3.34 -4.39 -4.37
C GLN A 22 -4.17 -5.68 -4.23
N GLU A 23 -5.26 -5.81 -5.00
CA GLU A 23 -6.17 -6.96 -4.97
C GLU A 23 -5.97 -7.96 -6.13
N VAL A 24 -5.01 -7.72 -7.03
CA VAL A 24 -4.73 -8.60 -8.18
C VAL A 24 -3.97 -9.83 -7.72
N GLU A 25 -4.45 -11.04 -8.05
CA GLU A 25 -3.80 -12.28 -7.63
C GLU A 25 -2.38 -12.41 -8.22
N ASN A 26 -2.24 -12.22 -9.54
CA ASN A 26 -0.97 -12.23 -10.25
C ASN A 26 -0.65 -10.88 -10.92
N PRO A 27 -0.15 -9.89 -10.16
CA PRO A 27 0.06 -8.55 -10.69
C PRO A 27 1.20 -8.47 -11.72
N CYS A 28 2.10 -9.47 -11.74
CA CYS A 28 3.16 -9.57 -12.74
C CYS A 28 2.61 -9.87 -14.14
N ASP A 29 1.58 -10.70 -14.24
CA ASP A 29 1.00 -11.07 -15.54
C ASP A 29 0.27 -9.88 -16.16
N GLU A 30 -0.52 -9.15 -15.38
CA GLU A 30 -1.19 -7.93 -15.85
C GLU A 30 -0.17 -6.85 -16.26
N TYR A 31 0.87 -6.64 -15.44
CA TYR A 31 1.88 -5.64 -15.76
C TYR A 31 2.73 -6.04 -16.98
N ARG A 32 3.04 -7.34 -17.13
CA ARG A 32 3.71 -7.86 -18.33
C ARG A 32 2.87 -7.62 -19.58
N ALA A 33 1.58 -7.98 -19.55
CA ALA A 33 0.67 -7.78 -20.68
C ALA A 33 0.58 -6.29 -21.07
N LEU A 34 0.51 -5.39 -20.09
CA LEU A 34 0.53 -3.95 -20.33
C LEU A 34 1.84 -3.51 -21.02
N LEU A 35 3.00 -3.92 -20.50
CA LEU A 35 4.30 -3.55 -21.07
C LEU A 35 4.49 -4.13 -22.49
N GLU A 36 4.08 -5.37 -22.72
CA GLU A 36 4.17 -6.01 -24.03
C GLU A 36 3.25 -5.34 -25.06
N SER A 37 2.03 -4.96 -24.66
CA SER A 37 1.10 -4.22 -25.52
C SER A 37 1.65 -2.86 -25.97
N THR A 38 2.60 -2.29 -25.23
CA THR A 38 3.24 -1.00 -25.53
C THR A 38 4.58 -1.13 -26.26
N GLY A 39 4.98 -2.36 -26.63
CA GLY A 39 6.19 -2.62 -27.43
C GLY A 39 7.46 -2.88 -26.61
N PHE A 40 7.32 -3.23 -25.34
CA PHE A 40 8.43 -3.72 -24.52
C PHE A 40 8.50 -5.25 -24.54
N LYS A 41 9.71 -5.79 -24.50
CA LYS A 41 9.93 -7.19 -24.17
C LYS A 41 10.27 -7.28 -22.68
N VAL A 42 9.45 -7.99 -21.90
CA VAL A 42 9.69 -8.19 -20.46
C VAL A 42 10.56 -9.44 -20.28
N THR A 43 11.71 -9.30 -19.64
CA THR A 43 12.62 -10.41 -19.36
C THR A 43 12.43 -10.97 -17.97
N ASP A 44 12.03 -10.13 -17.01
CA ASP A 44 11.75 -10.54 -15.64
C ASP A 44 10.66 -9.64 -15.04
N CYS A 45 9.86 -10.20 -14.14
CA CYS A 45 8.83 -9.46 -13.41
C CYS A 45 8.54 -10.14 -12.08
N PHE A 46 8.64 -9.39 -10.99
CA PHE A 46 8.35 -9.87 -9.65
C PHE A 46 7.59 -8.84 -8.83
N ALA A 47 6.78 -9.32 -7.90
CA ALA A 47 6.11 -8.51 -6.91
C ALA A 47 6.81 -8.69 -5.56
N LYS A 48 7.02 -7.59 -4.84
CA LYS A 48 7.56 -7.61 -3.48
C LYS A 48 6.66 -6.83 -2.53
N GLU A 49 6.71 -7.19 -1.25
CA GLU A 49 6.09 -6.41 -0.18
C GLU A 49 6.68 -4.99 -0.16
N SER A 50 5.85 -4.02 0.20
CA SER A 50 6.30 -2.67 0.48
C SER A 50 6.52 -2.52 1.98
N ALA A 51 7.78 -2.57 2.40
CA ALA A 51 8.18 -2.38 3.78
C ALA A 51 8.81 -0.99 3.95
N VAL A 52 8.44 -0.30 5.03
CA VAL A 52 9.00 1.01 5.40
C VAL A 52 9.41 1.02 6.86
N ASP A 53 10.55 1.65 7.13
CA ASP A 53 11.02 1.85 8.50
C ASP A 53 10.07 2.80 9.25
N ALA A 54 9.63 2.37 10.43
CA ALA A 54 8.79 3.15 11.33
C ALA A 54 9.42 3.10 12.74
N PRO A 55 10.20 4.11 13.16
CA PRO A 55 10.94 4.05 14.42
C PRO A 55 10.07 3.75 15.65
N THR A 56 8.83 4.23 15.67
CA THR A 56 7.88 4.00 16.77
C THR A 56 6.45 3.86 16.25
N PHE A 57 5.57 3.34 17.11
CA PHE A 57 4.12 3.30 16.84
C PHE A 57 3.54 4.69 16.63
N ASP A 58 3.96 5.68 17.41
CA ASP A 58 3.51 7.06 17.28
C ASP A 58 3.94 7.65 15.94
N PHE A 59 5.19 7.41 15.52
CA PHE A 59 5.68 7.83 14.21
C PHE A 59 4.84 7.20 13.09
N LEU A 60 4.51 5.91 13.18
CA LEU A 60 3.66 5.24 12.21
C LEU A 60 2.25 5.87 12.17
N LYS A 61 1.65 6.10 13.33
CA LYS A 61 0.31 6.70 13.45
C LYS A 61 0.29 8.12 12.87
N GLU A 62 1.28 8.94 13.19
CA GLU A 62 1.44 10.29 12.62
C GLU A 62 1.66 10.25 11.11
N SER A 63 2.48 9.33 10.63
CA SER A 63 2.75 9.15 9.20
C SER A 63 1.47 8.76 8.44
N LEU A 64 0.74 7.77 8.95
CA LEU A 64 -0.53 7.34 8.38
C LEU A 64 -1.57 8.47 8.43
N ASN A 65 -1.61 9.24 9.52
CA ASN A 65 -2.49 10.39 9.65
C ASN A 65 -2.17 11.48 8.60
N ALA A 66 -0.89 11.80 8.39
CA ALA A 66 -0.46 12.83 7.46
C ALA A 66 -0.80 12.52 5.99
N VAL A 67 -0.81 11.24 5.61
CA VAL A 67 -1.05 10.82 4.22
C VAL A 67 -2.47 10.31 3.97
N ASN A 68 -3.33 10.25 4.99
CA ASN A 68 -4.67 9.69 4.84
C ASN A 68 -5.61 10.66 4.09
N PRO A 69 -6.08 10.30 2.89
CA PRO A 69 -6.88 11.20 2.05
C PRO A 69 -8.31 11.41 2.55
N PHE A 70 -8.77 10.62 3.53
CA PHE A 70 -10.16 10.60 3.99
C PHE A 70 -10.38 11.40 5.27
N LEU A 71 -9.33 11.70 6.05
CA LEU A 71 -9.48 12.40 7.34
C LEU A 71 -10.14 13.77 7.20
N GLY A 72 -9.81 14.51 6.15
CA GLY A 72 -10.42 15.82 5.87
C GLY A 72 -11.92 15.77 5.62
N ARG A 73 -12.47 14.57 5.32
CA ARG A 73 -13.91 14.35 5.11
C ARG A 73 -14.63 14.02 6.43
N MET A 74 -13.89 13.70 7.48
CA MET A 74 -14.44 13.27 8.78
C MET A 74 -14.55 14.45 9.76
N PRO A 75 -15.61 14.49 10.59
CA PRO A 75 -15.67 15.35 11.77
C PRO A 75 -14.44 15.17 12.68
N LYS A 76 -13.93 16.26 13.27
CA LYS A 76 -12.70 16.23 14.10
C LYS A 76 -12.76 15.21 15.24
N ASN A 77 -13.91 15.04 15.86
CA ASN A 77 -14.14 14.06 16.93
C ASN A 77 -14.11 12.59 16.46
N LEU A 78 -14.26 12.34 15.16
CA LEU A 78 -14.17 11.00 14.56
C LEU A 78 -12.78 10.69 14.00
N GLN A 79 -11.96 11.69 13.68
CA GLN A 79 -10.62 11.48 13.13
C GLN A 79 -9.73 10.67 14.07
N ALA A 80 -9.71 11.01 15.37
CA ALA A 80 -8.94 10.26 16.37
C ALA A 80 -9.39 8.79 16.44
N LYS A 81 -10.71 8.55 16.53
CA LYS A 81 -11.29 7.20 16.56
C LYS A 81 -10.98 6.40 15.29
N HIS A 82 -10.98 7.07 14.13
CA HIS A 82 -10.61 6.43 12.87
C HIS A 82 -9.15 6.00 12.88
N MET A 83 -8.24 6.85 13.38
CA MET A 83 -6.82 6.51 13.46
C MET A 83 -6.55 5.39 14.47
N ASP A 84 -7.25 5.36 15.60
CA ASP A 84 -7.15 4.24 16.54
C ASP A 84 -7.60 2.93 15.88
N ALA A 85 -8.78 2.92 15.25
CA ALA A 85 -9.28 1.75 14.52
C ALA A 85 -8.37 1.32 13.34
N LEU A 86 -7.69 2.27 12.69
CA LEU A 86 -6.69 1.96 11.66
C LEU A 86 -5.49 1.24 12.28
N MET A 87 -4.99 1.70 13.43
CA MET A 87 -3.87 1.08 14.13
C MET A 87 -4.23 -0.32 14.65
N ASP A 88 -5.46 -0.53 15.10
CA ASP A 88 -5.94 -1.86 15.49
C ASP A 88 -5.88 -2.83 14.31
N ILE A 89 -6.38 -2.43 13.14
CA ILE A 89 -6.29 -3.23 11.91
C ILE A 89 -4.83 -3.49 11.52
N VAL A 90 -3.93 -2.51 11.68
CA VAL A 90 -2.50 -2.67 11.41
C VAL A 90 -1.89 -3.79 12.28
N LEU A 91 -2.24 -3.82 13.56
CA LEU A 91 -1.80 -4.84 14.49
C LEU A 91 -2.42 -6.21 14.21
N GLU A 92 -3.74 -6.27 14.02
CA GLU A 92 -4.49 -7.50 13.76
C GLU A 92 -4.06 -8.23 12.49
N ASN A 93 -3.65 -7.47 11.46
CA ASN A 93 -3.19 -8.04 10.20
C ASN A 93 -1.68 -8.31 10.17
N HIS A 94 -1.00 -8.25 11.32
CA HIS A 94 0.46 -8.46 11.44
C HIS A 94 1.28 -7.61 10.46
N MET A 95 0.83 -6.37 10.22
CA MET A 95 1.50 -5.43 9.30
C MET A 95 2.70 -4.72 9.94
N ILE A 96 3.15 -5.17 11.11
CA ILE A 96 4.34 -4.64 11.79
C ILE A 96 5.28 -5.79 12.11
N ARG A 97 6.54 -5.63 11.69
CA ARG A 97 7.65 -6.49 12.11
C ARG A 97 8.49 -5.74 13.13
N ILE A 98 8.87 -6.42 14.20
CA ILE A 98 9.79 -5.91 15.22
C ILE A 98 11.11 -6.64 15.00
N GLU A 99 12.19 -5.91 14.73
CA GLU A 99 13.51 -6.51 14.60
C GLU A 99 14.09 -6.85 15.98
N GLU A 100 14.52 -8.10 16.19
CA GLU A 100 15.20 -8.50 17.41
C GLU A 100 16.64 -7.93 17.44
N GLY A 101 16.99 -7.20 18.51
CA GLY A 101 18.36 -6.76 18.78
C GLY A 101 18.73 -5.36 18.28
N SER A 102 17.90 -4.72 17.45
CA SER A 102 17.90 -3.26 17.28
C SER A 102 16.96 -2.66 18.33
N GLU A 103 17.20 -1.42 18.76
CA GLU A 103 16.43 -0.73 19.83
C GLU A 103 14.94 -0.53 19.47
N GLY A 104 14.15 -1.60 19.39
CA GLY A 104 12.72 -1.54 19.10
C GLY A 104 12.37 -1.03 17.70
N LYS A 105 13.26 -1.15 16.70
CA LYS A 105 12.98 -0.68 15.34
C LYS A 105 11.79 -1.45 14.76
N LEU A 106 10.73 -0.73 14.41
CA LEU A 106 9.55 -1.31 13.75
C LEU A 106 9.67 -1.13 12.24
N THR A 107 9.20 -2.13 11.52
CA THR A 107 9.03 -2.09 10.07
C THR A 107 7.56 -2.27 9.76
N TYR A 108 6.96 -1.26 9.13
CA TYR A 108 5.57 -1.31 8.68
C TYR A 108 5.51 -1.97 7.29
N ILE A 109 4.79 -3.08 7.21
CA ILE A 109 4.52 -3.81 5.98
C ILE A 109 3.19 -3.28 5.41
N GLN A 110 3.30 -2.45 4.38
CA GLN A 110 2.13 -1.90 3.73
C GLN A 110 1.38 -3.02 2.99
N PRO A 111 0.04 -2.95 2.90
CA PRO A 111 -0.77 -3.91 2.15
C PRO A 111 -0.53 -3.84 0.63
N ASN A 112 0.20 -2.83 0.15
CA ASN A 112 0.49 -2.63 -1.25
C ASN A 112 1.69 -3.48 -1.68
N ARG A 113 1.54 -4.16 -2.82
CA ARG A 113 2.65 -4.83 -3.51
C ARG A 113 3.31 -3.87 -4.49
N VAL A 114 4.65 -3.88 -4.51
CA VAL A 114 5.44 -3.19 -5.53
C VAL A 114 5.77 -4.20 -6.62
N VAL A 115 5.30 -3.94 -7.84
CA VAL A 115 5.61 -4.75 -9.02
C VAL A 115 6.81 -4.13 -9.72
N VAL A 116 7.84 -4.93 -9.96
CA VAL A 116 9.07 -4.53 -10.64
C VAL A 116 9.23 -5.40 -11.87
N ALA A 117 9.44 -4.77 -13.03
CA ALA A 117 9.69 -5.46 -14.29
C ALA A 117 11.00 -4.99 -14.92
N LEU A 118 11.82 -5.93 -15.39
CA LEU A 118 12.96 -5.67 -16.25
C LEU A 118 12.51 -5.82 -17.69
N CYS A 119 12.66 -4.76 -18.48
CA CYS A 119 12.17 -4.72 -19.85
C CYS A 119 13.14 -4.06 -20.82
N GLN A 120 13.03 -4.44 -22.09
CA GLN A 120 13.78 -3.88 -23.21
C GLN A 120 12.81 -3.31 -24.25
N LYS A 121 13.06 -2.09 -24.72
CA LYS A 121 12.25 -1.51 -25.80
C LYS A 121 12.58 -2.22 -27.11
N ILE A 122 11.57 -2.79 -27.76
CA ILE A 122 11.73 -3.38 -29.08
C ILE A 122 11.89 -2.21 -30.06
N ARG A 123 13.05 -2.13 -30.73
CA ARG A 123 13.20 -1.22 -31.87
C ARG A 123 12.53 -1.88 -33.06
N PRO A 124 11.68 -1.19 -33.82
CA PRO A 124 11.18 -1.73 -35.07
C PRO A 124 12.38 -2.05 -35.98
N SER A 125 12.39 -3.24 -36.55
CA SER A 125 13.35 -3.60 -37.60
C SER A 125 13.15 -2.64 -38.77
N ASN A 126 14.21 -1.91 -39.14
CA ASN A 126 14.25 -1.13 -40.39
C ASN A 126 14.19 -2.06 -41.60
#